data_AF-A0A7S3S2C6-F1
#
_entry.id   AF-A0A7S3S2C6-F1
#
_cell.length_a   1.000
_cell.length_b   1.000
_cell.length_c   1.000
_cell.angle_alpha   90.00
_cell.angle_beta   90.00
_cell.angle_gamma   90.00
#
_symmetry.space_group_name_H-M   'P 1'
#
loop_
_entity.id
_entity.type
_entity.pdbx_description
1 polymer ?
#
loop_
_entity_poly.entity_id
_entity_poly.type
_entity_poly.pdbx_seq_one_letter_code
_entity_poly.pdbx_strand_id
1 'polypeptide(L)'
;MSEAELGEGGPEKADAEGGEVPTGPTHEPFSFKLLSTLQAQQSLNGLRHNDHLRYRQYCTRRLRRLYNVLKFKHGRGRYKQVPFPDDFQDMRYLEIPLASAERSWSYGVQLKADSAAASALNPRWRHHSIQRFSKAVKWAQMLESVCKIHADQRTQLEAEAYAAHLEGFWLVEKESWPEA
;
A
#
# COMPACT_ATOMS: atom_id res chain seq x y z
N MET A 1 -33.43 41.31 -66.43
CA MET A 1 -32.53 40.24 -65.98
C MET A 1 -31.95 40.65 -64.63
N SER A 2 -32.60 40.20 -63.55
CA SER A 2 -32.03 40.10 -62.20
C SER A 2 -32.81 38.98 -61.53
N GLU A 3 -32.08 37.98 -61.05
CA GLU A 3 -32.51 36.63 -60.70
C GLU A 3 -33.37 36.56 -59.44
N ALA A 4 -34.19 35.51 -59.41
CA ALA A 4 -34.99 35.02 -58.29
C ALA A 4 -34.40 33.70 -57.74
N GLU A 5 -34.85 33.33 -56.54
CA GLU A 5 -34.84 32.00 -55.90
C GLU A 5 -33.49 31.54 -55.28
N LEU A 6 -33.40 30.73 -54.22
CA LEU A 6 -34.21 30.33 -53.05
C LEU A 6 -33.28 29.36 -52.26
N GLY A 7 -33.32 29.40 -50.93
CA GLY A 7 -33.31 28.22 -50.04
C GLY A 7 -32.04 27.36 -49.85
N GLU A 8 -32.13 26.58 -48.76
CA GLU A 8 -31.23 25.52 -48.24
C GLU A 8 -30.09 26.03 -47.34
N GLY A 9 -29.88 25.56 -46.12
CA GLY A 9 -30.07 24.22 -45.54
C GLY A 9 -28.78 23.93 -44.77
N GLY A 10 -28.86 23.57 -43.48
CA GLY A 10 -27.69 23.46 -42.59
C GLY A 10 -26.61 22.46 -43.04
N PRO A 11 -25.50 22.39 -42.28
CA PRO A 11 -25.45 21.22 -41.40
C PRO A 11 -25.02 21.55 -39.96
N GLU A 12 -25.84 21.02 -39.07
CA GLU A 12 -25.54 20.56 -37.73
C GLU A 12 -24.23 19.73 -37.72
N LYS A 13 -23.23 20.17 -36.97
CA LYS A 13 -22.05 19.36 -36.67
C LYS A 13 -22.29 18.64 -35.36
N ALA A 14 -22.61 17.36 -35.51
CA ALA A 14 -22.61 16.36 -34.49
C ALA A 14 -21.18 16.07 -33.99
N ASP A 15 -21.11 15.76 -32.70
CA ASP A 15 -20.25 14.77 -32.06
C ASP A 15 -18.73 14.95 -32.12
N ALA A 16 -18.19 15.51 -31.04
CA ALA A 16 -16.94 15.02 -30.47
C ALA A 16 -17.27 14.38 -29.12
N GLU A 17 -17.67 13.10 -29.17
CA GLU A 17 -17.75 12.24 -28.00
C GLU A 17 -16.40 12.26 -27.27
N GLY A 18 -16.41 12.80 -26.06
CA GLY A 18 -15.35 12.60 -25.08
C GLY A 18 -15.34 11.13 -24.68
N GLY A 19 -14.55 10.32 -25.38
CA GLY A 19 -14.24 8.97 -24.96
C GLY A 19 -13.43 9.00 -23.67
N GLU A 20 -14.10 8.94 -22.52
CA GLU A 20 -13.49 8.51 -21.27
C GLU A 20 -13.04 7.06 -21.45
N VAL A 21 -11.74 6.92 -21.70
CA VAL A 21 -10.98 5.66 -21.70
C VAL A 21 -11.22 4.95 -20.35
N PRO A 22 -11.44 3.63 -20.31
CA PRO A 22 -11.89 2.94 -19.11
C PRO A 22 -10.92 3.19 -17.95
N THR A 23 -11.44 3.78 -16.87
CA THR A 23 -10.77 4.01 -15.57
C THR A 23 -10.69 2.72 -14.74
N GLY A 24 -10.60 1.58 -15.42
CA GLY A 24 -10.58 0.24 -14.83
C GLY A 24 -9.24 -0.46 -15.08
N PRO A 25 -8.86 -1.40 -14.21
CA PRO A 25 -7.65 -2.20 -14.41
C PRO A 25 -7.70 -2.94 -15.75
N THR A 26 -6.55 -3.06 -16.42
CA THR A 26 -6.44 -3.81 -17.70
C THR A 26 -6.47 -5.33 -17.54
N HIS A 27 -6.63 -5.82 -16.31
CA HIS A 27 -6.53 -7.22 -15.91
C HIS A 27 -7.77 -7.65 -15.12
N GLU A 28 -8.00 -8.97 -15.07
CA GLU A 28 -8.96 -9.54 -14.14
C GLU A 28 -8.56 -9.26 -12.69
N PRO A 29 -9.52 -9.02 -11.78
CA PRO A 29 -9.22 -8.71 -10.38
C PRO A 29 -8.32 -9.75 -9.72
N PHE A 30 -7.26 -9.29 -9.07
CA PHE A 30 -6.34 -10.19 -8.37
C PHE A 30 -7.00 -10.84 -7.14
N SER A 31 -6.84 -12.15 -7.01
CA SER A 31 -7.19 -12.88 -5.79
C SER A 31 -5.93 -13.09 -4.94
N PHE A 32 -5.77 -12.27 -3.90
CA PHE A 32 -4.62 -12.31 -3.00
C PHE A 32 -5.08 -12.60 -1.57
N LYS A 33 -4.73 -13.80 -1.07
CA LYS A 33 -5.00 -14.22 0.32
C LYS A 33 -4.08 -13.48 1.28
N LEU A 34 -4.30 -12.19 1.47
CA LEU A 34 -3.47 -11.25 2.20
C LEU A 34 -3.19 -11.72 3.63
N LEU A 35 -4.23 -12.03 4.41
CA LEU A 35 -4.08 -12.39 5.83
C LEU A 35 -3.40 -13.74 6.01
N SER A 36 -3.72 -14.72 5.15
CA SER A 36 -3.07 -16.03 5.16
C SER A 36 -1.59 -15.92 4.79
N THR A 37 -1.28 -15.13 3.76
CA THR A 37 0.09 -14.86 3.35
C THR A 37 0.87 -14.16 4.47
N LEU A 38 0.27 -13.16 5.11
CA LEU A 38 0.83 -12.45 6.24
C LEU A 38 1.20 -13.40 7.39
N GLN A 39 0.25 -14.22 7.85
CA GLN A 39 0.46 -15.18 8.94
C GLN A 39 1.57 -16.19 8.62
N ALA A 40 1.61 -16.71 7.39
CA ALA A 40 2.67 -17.60 6.93
C ALA A 40 4.03 -16.89 6.93
N GLN A 41 4.09 -15.65 6.44
CA GLN A 41 5.33 -14.86 6.43
C GLN A 41 5.83 -14.57 7.85
N GLN A 42 4.95 -14.20 8.77
CA GLN A 42 5.30 -13.93 10.16
C GLN A 42 5.84 -15.19 10.86
N SER A 43 5.09 -16.29 10.80
CA SER A 43 5.43 -17.55 11.48
C SER A 43 6.75 -18.15 10.99
N LEU A 44 7.00 -18.16 9.68
CA LEU A 44 8.22 -18.73 9.09
C LEU A 44 9.48 -17.88 9.33
N ASN A 45 9.33 -16.58 9.61
CA ASN A 45 10.45 -15.63 9.62
C ASN A 45 10.75 -15.02 10.99
N GLY A 46 10.30 -15.65 12.08
CA GLY A 46 10.77 -15.35 13.44
C GLY A 46 9.69 -14.99 14.45
N LEU A 47 8.47 -14.60 14.01
CA LEU A 47 7.45 -14.14 14.96
C LEU A 47 6.89 -15.24 15.85
N ARG A 48 7.06 -16.51 15.48
CA ARG A 48 6.79 -17.64 16.40
C ARG A 48 7.58 -17.55 17.71
N HIS A 49 8.73 -16.86 17.70
CA HIS A 49 9.60 -16.65 18.85
C HIS A 49 9.74 -15.17 19.22
N ASN A 50 8.82 -14.30 18.78
CA ASN A 50 8.86 -12.84 18.98
C ASN A 50 10.14 -12.15 18.46
N ASP A 51 10.83 -12.74 17.46
CA ASP A 51 12.02 -12.16 16.85
C ASP A 51 11.65 -11.16 15.75
N HIS A 52 11.30 -9.95 16.18
CA HIS A 52 10.94 -8.84 15.29
C HIS A 52 12.13 -8.29 14.50
N LEU A 53 13.36 -8.43 15.01
CA LEU A 53 14.55 -8.03 14.26
C LEU A 53 14.71 -8.88 13.01
N ARG A 54 14.62 -10.22 13.16
CA ARG A 54 14.71 -11.17 12.05
C ARG A 54 13.60 -10.97 11.02
N TYR A 55 12.36 -10.75 11.47
CA TYR A 55 11.24 -10.52 10.57
C TYR A 55 11.38 -9.20 9.78
N ARG A 56 11.81 -8.12 10.43
CA ARG A 56 12.11 -6.84 9.76
C ARG A 56 13.19 -7.00 8.67
N GLN A 57 14.23 -7.77 8.95
CA GLN A 57 15.27 -8.07 7.97
C GLN A 57 14.73 -8.92 6.81
N TYR A 58 13.85 -9.90 7.09
CA TYR A 58 13.13 -10.65 6.06
C TYR A 58 12.33 -9.71 5.15
N CYS A 59 11.52 -8.80 5.71
CA CYS A 59 10.73 -7.85 4.93
C CYS A 59 11.61 -6.96 4.04
N THR A 60 12.76 -6.53 4.55
CA THR A 60 13.74 -5.75 3.78
C THR A 60 14.28 -6.54 2.58
N ARG A 61 14.63 -7.82 2.77
CA ARG A 61 15.06 -8.71 1.68
C ARG A 61 13.93 -9.01 0.70
N ARG A 62 12.69 -9.21 1.19
CA ARG A 62 11.49 -9.43 0.36
C ARG A 62 11.25 -8.23 -0.56
N LEU A 63 11.24 -7.01 -0.02
CA LEU A 63 11.09 -5.78 -0.80
C LEU A 63 12.18 -5.65 -1.87
N ARG A 64 13.45 -5.89 -1.51
CA ARG A 64 14.54 -5.87 -2.50
C ARG A 64 14.31 -6.87 -3.64
N ARG A 65 13.81 -8.08 -3.34
CA ARG A 65 13.47 -9.08 -4.36
C ARG A 65 12.29 -8.62 -5.22
N LEU A 66 11.22 -8.10 -4.62
CA LEU A 66 10.05 -7.58 -5.34
C LEU A 66 10.45 -6.47 -6.32
N TYR A 67 11.19 -5.46 -5.86
CA TYR A 67 11.69 -4.37 -6.70
C TYR A 67 12.60 -4.85 -7.85
N ASN A 68 13.35 -5.94 -7.64
CA ASN A 68 14.19 -6.51 -8.70
C ASN A 68 13.40 -7.31 -9.74
N VAL A 69 12.37 -8.04 -9.30
CA VAL A 69 11.50 -8.85 -10.16
C VAL A 69 10.60 -7.95 -10.99
N LEU A 70 9.91 -7.01 -10.34
CA LEU A 70 8.98 -6.07 -10.97
C LEU A 70 9.67 -4.94 -11.75
N LYS A 71 11.01 -4.87 -11.70
CA LYS A 71 11.82 -3.77 -12.24
C LYS A 71 11.46 -2.38 -11.68
N PHE A 72 10.68 -2.33 -10.61
CA PHE A 72 10.31 -1.11 -9.88
C PHE A 72 11.48 -0.62 -8.99
N LYS A 73 12.40 0.15 -9.57
CA LYS A 73 13.64 0.59 -8.91
C LYS A 73 13.75 2.11 -8.82
N HIS A 74 14.21 2.61 -7.68
CA HIS A 74 14.33 4.04 -7.36
C HIS A 74 15.66 4.67 -7.80
N GLY A 75 16.20 4.21 -8.95
CA GLY A 75 17.52 4.62 -9.46
C GLY A 75 18.71 3.84 -8.89
N ARG A 76 19.86 3.97 -9.55
CA ARG A 76 21.18 3.46 -9.09
C ARG A 76 22.01 4.66 -8.64
N GLY A 77 22.32 4.75 -7.34
CA GLY A 77 23.06 5.88 -6.75
C GLY A 77 22.14 6.84 -6.01
N ARG A 78 21.79 7.97 -6.63
CA ARG A 78 20.85 8.94 -6.02
C ARG A 78 19.43 8.40 -6.06
N TYR A 79 18.72 8.54 -4.93
CA TYR A 79 17.31 8.19 -4.83
C TYR A 79 16.49 9.03 -5.80
N LYS A 80 15.73 8.36 -6.67
CA LYS A 80 14.69 8.95 -7.50
C LYS A 80 13.36 8.37 -7.03
N GLN A 81 12.47 9.24 -6.57
CA GLN A 81 11.10 8.81 -6.23
C GLN A 81 10.43 8.35 -7.52
N VAL A 82 10.05 7.08 -7.57
CA VAL A 82 9.22 6.53 -8.64
C VAL A 82 7.81 6.43 -8.05
N PRO A 83 6.81 7.09 -8.63
CA PRO A 83 5.44 6.95 -8.17
C PRO A 83 5.01 5.48 -8.32
N PHE A 84 4.12 5.03 -7.44
CA PHE A 84 3.51 3.71 -7.60
C PHE A 84 2.66 3.73 -8.88
N PRO A 85 2.71 2.69 -9.73
CA PRO A 85 1.97 2.69 -10.98
C PRO A 85 0.46 2.60 -10.74
N ASP A 86 -0.31 3.36 -11.52
CA ASP A 86 -1.78 3.36 -11.46
C ASP A 86 -2.39 2.07 -12.04
N ASP A 87 -1.68 1.38 -12.94
CA ASP A 87 -2.07 0.08 -13.45
C ASP A 87 -0.85 -0.85 -13.54
N PHE A 88 -1.06 -2.14 -13.27
CA PHE A 88 -0.03 -3.17 -13.27
C PHE A 88 -0.63 -4.56 -13.46
N GLN A 89 0.08 -5.45 -14.16
CA GLN A 89 -0.43 -6.80 -14.45
C GLN A 89 0.09 -7.90 -13.51
N ASP A 90 1.06 -7.60 -12.63
CA ASP A 90 1.61 -8.59 -11.69
C ASP A 90 1.06 -8.36 -10.28
N MET A 91 0.33 -9.34 -9.73
CA MET A 91 -0.20 -9.34 -8.36
C MET A 91 0.86 -9.00 -7.30
N ARG A 92 2.14 -9.30 -7.54
CA ARG A 92 3.24 -9.03 -6.61
C ARG A 92 3.41 -7.53 -6.31
N TYR A 93 2.81 -6.63 -7.09
CA TYR A 93 2.73 -5.21 -6.72
C TYR A 93 1.97 -4.99 -5.41
N LEU A 94 0.94 -5.79 -5.11
CA LEU A 94 0.21 -5.75 -3.83
C LEU A 94 1.10 -6.14 -2.64
N GLU A 95 2.10 -6.98 -2.86
CA GLU A 95 3.04 -7.37 -1.80
C GLU A 95 4.02 -6.26 -1.40
N ILE A 96 4.22 -5.23 -2.24
CA ILE A 96 5.12 -4.11 -1.94
C ILE A 96 4.62 -3.28 -0.74
N PRO A 97 3.39 -2.71 -0.77
CA PRO A 97 2.89 -1.95 0.35
C PRO A 97 2.68 -2.85 1.58
N LEU A 98 2.25 -4.11 1.42
CA LEU A 98 2.16 -5.08 2.52
C LEU A 98 3.52 -5.27 3.23
N ALA A 99 4.58 -5.63 2.52
CA ALA A 99 5.90 -5.83 3.12
C ALA A 99 6.51 -4.52 3.66
N SER A 100 6.10 -3.36 3.14
CA SER A 100 6.52 -2.04 3.63
C SER A 100 5.85 -1.66 4.94
N ALA A 101 4.55 -1.97 5.08
CA ALA A 101 3.79 -1.85 6.31
C ALA A 101 4.39 -2.76 7.40
N GLU A 102 4.53 -4.06 7.11
CA GLU A 102 5.08 -5.06 8.02
C GLU A 102 6.49 -4.73 8.51
N ARG A 103 7.37 -4.27 7.62
CA ARG A 103 8.72 -3.83 8.02
C ARG A 103 8.66 -2.66 9.01
N SER A 104 7.74 -1.73 8.80
CA SER A 104 7.61 -0.54 9.65
C SER A 104 7.02 -0.93 11.00
N TRP A 105 5.93 -1.72 11.01
CA TRP A 105 5.32 -2.24 12.22
C TRP A 105 6.30 -3.07 13.05
N SER A 106 6.97 -4.05 12.44
CA SER A 106 7.95 -4.90 13.14
C SER A 106 9.11 -4.09 13.74
N TYR A 107 9.49 -2.98 13.11
CA TYR A 107 10.49 -2.08 13.70
C TYR A 107 9.92 -1.33 14.91
N GLY A 108 8.68 -0.84 14.82
CA GLY A 108 8.00 -0.25 15.97
C GLY A 108 7.95 -1.21 17.16
N VAL A 109 7.56 -2.46 16.94
CA VAL A 109 7.52 -3.48 18.00
C VAL A 109 8.92 -3.80 18.55
N GLN A 110 9.93 -3.91 17.68
CA GLN A 110 11.31 -4.10 18.13
C GLN A 110 11.77 -2.96 19.05
N LEU A 111 11.51 -1.70 18.69
CA LEU A 111 11.87 -0.54 19.51
C LEU A 111 11.18 -0.56 20.87
N LYS A 112 9.94 -1.04 20.93
CA LYS A 112 9.25 -1.23 22.22
C LYS A 112 9.94 -2.27 23.09
N ALA A 113 10.28 -3.43 22.52
CA ALA A 113 10.97 -4.49 23.24
C ALA A 113 12.35 -4.03 23.74
N ASP A 114 13.12 -3.40 22.87
CA ASP A 114 14.44 -2.85 23.21
C ASP A 114 14.33 -1.75 24.28
N SER A 115 13.31 -0.89 24.22
CA SER A 115 13.04 0.13 25.24
C SER A 115 12.65 -0.47 26.58
N ALA A 116 11.95 -1.61 26.60
CA ALA A 116 11.58 -2.30 27.83
C ALA A 116 12.76 -3.05 28.46
N ALA A 117 13.71 -3.50 27.65
CA ALA A 117 14.93 -4.17 28.11
C ALA A 117 16.04 -3.19 28.53
N ALA A 118 15.96 -1.93 28.12
CA ALA A 118 16.97 -0.92 28.44
C ALA A 118 16.97 -0.56 29.94
N SER A 119 18.17 -0.43 30.51
CA SER A 119 18.34 -0.07 31.94
C SER A 119 17.93 1.37 32.28
N ALA A 120 17.79 2.24 31.28
CA ALA A 120 17.41 3.64 31.45
C ALA A 120 16.25 4.00 30.53
N LEU A 121 15.26 4.70 31.09
CA LEU A 121 14.11 5.19 30.34
C LEU A 121 14.55 6.26 29.33
N ASN A 122 14.23 6.04 28.05
CA ASN A 122 14.50 7.02 27.00
C ASN A 122 13.23 7.32 26.17
N PRO A 123 12.58 8.47 26.41
CA PRO A 123 11.34 8.86 25.73
C PRO A 123 11.43 8.89 24.19
N ARG A 124 12.64 9.03 23.63
CA ARG A 124 12.84 9.04 22.17
C ARG A 124 12.49 7.70 21.52
N TRP A 125 12.60 6.59 22.26
CA TRP A 125 12.26 5.26 21.75
C TRP A 125 10.75 5.13 21.51
N ARG A 126 9.94 5.56 22.48
CA ARG A 126 8.48 5.62 22.34
C ARG A 126 8.07 6.54 21.20
N HIS A 127 8.67 7.73 21.10
CA HIS A 127 8.37 8.60 19.97
C HIS A 127 8.73 7.93 18.63
N HIS A 128 9.88 7.26 18.55
CA HIS A 128 10.29 6.57 17.33
C HIS A 128 9.37 5.39 16.99
N SER A 129 8.93 4.58 17.97
CA SER A 129 8.00 3.48 17.73
C SER A 129 6.67 3.97 17.19
N ILE A 130 6.09 5.03 17.77
CA ILE A 130 4.83 5.64 17.28
C ILE A 130 4.98 6.12 15.83
N GLN A 131 6.10 6.77 15.49
CA GLN A 131 6.37 7.19 14.10
C GLN A 131 6.48 5.99 13.15
N ARG A 132 7.00 4.85 13.62
CA ARG A 132 7.04 3.61 12.83
C ARG A 132 5.65 3.03 12.61
N PHE A 133 4.78 3.05 13.61
CA PHE A 133 3.39 2.59 13.47
C PHE A 133 2.59 3.51 12.55
N SER A 134 2.69 4.83 12.70
CA SER A 134 2.08 5.78 11.75
C SER A 134 2.53 5.52 10.31
N LYS A 135 3.82 5.23 10.10
CA LYS A 135 4.33 4.84 8.78
C LYS A 135 3.74 3.51 8.29
N ALA A 136 3.53 2.54 9.18
CA ALA A 136 2.89 1.27 8.83
C ALA A 136 1.45 1.48 8.35
N VAL A 137 0.66 2.30 9.07
CA VAL A 137 -0.71 2.69 8.70
C VAL A 137 -0.76 3.32 7.31
N LYS A 138 0.13 4.27 7.01
CA LYS A 138 0.19 4.90 5.68
C LYS A 138 0.40 3.89 4.54
N TRP A 139 1.23 2.86 4.78
CA TRP A 139 1.42 1.80 3.78
C TRP A 139 0.22 0.87 3.68
N ALA A 140 -0.48 0.62 4.80
CA ALA A 140 -1.68 -0.20 4.81
C ALA A 140 -2.86 0.49 4.11
N GLN A 141 -3.05 1.80 4.33
CA GLN A 141 -4.03 2.62 3.60
C GLN A 141 -3.72 2.66 2.09
N MET A 142 -2.44 2.74 1.72
CA MET A 142 -2.04 2.62 0.32
C MET A 142 -2.33 1.22 -0.25
N LEU A 143 -2.11 0.15 0.52
CA LEU A 143 -2.48 -1.21 0.10
C LEU A 143 -3.98 -1.32 -0.12
N GLU A 144 -4.79 -0.80 0.81
CA GLU A 144 -6.24 -0.76 0.71
C GLU A 144 -6.71 -0.01 -0.55
N SER A 145 -6.17 1.19 -0.82
CA SER A 145 -6.53 1.96 -2.00
C SER A 145 -6.20 1.23 -3.30
N VAL A 146 -5.07 0.52 -3.35
CA VAL A 146 -4.67 -0.27 -4.52
C VAL A 146 -5.56 -1.50 -4.66
N CYS A 147 -5.89 -2.20 -3.56
CA CYS A 147 -6.79 -3.35 -3.59
C CYS A 147 -8.21 -2.98 -4.06
N LYS A 148 -8.71 -1.79 -3.70
CA LYS A 148 -10.02 -1.28 -4.15
C LYS A 148 -10.14 -1.19 -5.68
N ILE A 149 -9.02 -0.95 -6.38
CA ILE A 149 -8.98 -0.82 -7.83
C ILE A 149 -8.68 -2.17 -8.49
N HIS A 150 -7.72 -2.93 -7.96
CA HIS A 150 -7.11 -4.06 -8.66
C HIS A 150 -7.48 -5.46 -8.15
N ALA A 151 -8.14 -5.57 -6.99
CA ALA A 151 -8.33 -6.86 -6.33
C ALA A 151 -9.80 -7.28 -6.22
N ASP A 152 -10.03 -8.58 -6.01
CA ASP A 152 -11.36 -9.12 -5.75
C ASP A 152 -11.94 -8.62 -4.41
N GLN A 153 -13.27 -8.70 -4.26
CA GLN A 153 -13.97 -8.20 -3.07
C GLN A 153 -13.44 -8.80 -1.76
N ARG A 154 -13.02 -10.07 -1.80
CA ARG A 154 -12.41 -10.73 -0.64
C ARG A 154 -11.11 -10.04 -0.23
N THR A 155 -10.19 -9.84 -1.18
CA THR A 155 -8.90 -9.19 -0.93
C THR A 155 -9.09 -7.75 -0.46
N GLN A 156 -10.09 -7.05 -1.00
CA GLN A 156 -10.45 -5.70 -0.56
C GLN A 156 -10.82 -5.68 0.94
N LEU A 157 -11.71 -6.57 1.38
CA LEU A 157 -12.09 -6.68 2.80
C LEU A 157 -10.92 -7.11 3.70
N GLU A 158 -10.06 -8.02 3.22
CA GLU A 158 -8.85 -8.41 3.96
C GLU A 158 -7.87 -7.22 4.11
N ALA A 159 -7.75 -6.36 3.10
CA ALA A 159 -6.90 -5.17 3.13
C ALA A 159 -7.47 -4.09 4.06
N GLU A 160 -8.78 -3.85 4.04
CA GLU A 160 -9.47 -2.95 4.96
C GLU A 160 -9.31 -3.40 6.41
N ALA A 161 -9.55 -4.68 6.70
CA ALA A 161 -9.35 -5.24 8.03
C ALA A 161 -7.88 -5.10 8.50
N TYR A 162 -6.91 -5.30 7.61
CA TYR A 162 -5.50 -5.11 7.92
C TYR A 162 -5.14 -3.66 8.21
N ALA A 163 -5.67 -2.71 7.43
CA ALA A 163 -5.47 -1.29 7.64
C ALA A 163 -6.07 -0.83 8.98
N ALA A 164 -7.32 -1.19 9.26
CA ALA A 164 -7.99 -0.91 10.52
C ALA A 164 -7.24 -1.52 11.73
N HIS A 165 -6.74 -2.75 11.61
CA HIS A 165 -5.94 -3.37 12.66
C HIS A 165 -4.66 -2.59 12.98
N LEU A 166 -3.92 -2.15 11.95
CA LEU A 166 -2.71 -1.34 12.17
C LEU A 166 -3.01 0.06 12.71
N GLU A 167 -4.14 0.65 12.28
CA GLU A 167 -4.61 1.93 12.78
C GLU A 167 -4.97 1.87 14.25
N GLY A 168 -5.80 0.90 14.65
CA GLY A 168 -6.12 0.65 16.07
C GLY A 168 -4.85 0.42 16.89
N PHE A 169 -3.92 -0.41 16.39
CA PHE A 169 -2.62 -0.61 17.05
C PHE A 169 -1.86 0.72 17.24
N TRP A 170 -1.79 1.56 16.21
CA TRP A 170 -1.11 2.86 16.31
C TRP A 170 -1.79 3.82 17.28
N LEU A 171 -3.13 3.86 17.30
CA LEU A 171 -3.91 4.74 18.17
C LEU A 171 -3.80 4.34 19.64
N VAL A 172 -3.80 3.04 19.94
CA VAL A 172 -3.51 2.52 21.28
C VAL A 172 -2.11 2.95 21.73
N GLU A 173 -1.09 2.83 20.87
CA GLU A 173 0.28 3.27 21.21
C GLU A 173 0.42 4.78 21.40
N LYS A 174 -0.45 5.55 20.75
CA LYS A 174 -0.54 7.00 20.91
C LYS A 174 -1.34 7.40 22.16
N GLU A 175 -2.01 6.46 22.82
CA GLU A 175 -2.96 6.68 23.92
C GLU A 175 -4.20 7.50 23.49
N SER A 176 -4.61 7.38 22.21
CA SER A 176 -5.82 8.02 21.66
C SER A 176 -7.05 7.12 21.80
N TRP A 177 -7.48 6.87 23.04
CA TRP A 177 -8.52 5.88 23.35
C TRP A 177 -9.88 6.04 22.65
N PRO A 178 -10.40 7.26 22.39
CA PRO A 178 -11.71 7.40 21.73
C PRO A 178 -11.68 7.03 20.24
N GLU A 179 -10.51 7.12 19.62
CA GLU A 179 -10.32 6.85 18.18
C GLU A 179 -9.84 5.40 17.93
N ALA A 180 -9.27 4.75 18.97
CA ALA A 180 -8.64 3.44 18.92
C ALA A 180 -9.65 2.28 18.90
#